data_AF-A0A161WSH5-F1
#
_entry.id   AF-A0A161WSH5-F1
#
_cell.length_a   1.000
_cell.length_b   1.000
_cell.length_c   1.000
_cell.angle_alpha   90.00
_cell.angle_beta   90.00
_cell.angle_gamma   90.00
#
_symmetry.space_group_name_H-M   'P 1'
#
loop_
_entity.id
_entity.type
_entity.pdbx_description
1 polymer ?
#
loop_
_entity_poly.entity_id
_entity_poly.type
_entity_poly.pdbx_seq_one_letter_code
_entity_poly.pdbx_strand_id
1 'polypeptide(L)'
;MEYIDPILGIVNAVDDKTGILDVRVKTEDGTHINVEIQLLNQYNMVERTLFYWSRLSNSQLKKGQNYRNLKRTITINILNFDYIDIEKFY
;
A
#
# COMPACT_ATOMS: atom_id res chain seq x y z
N MET A 1 -9.53 5.42 -14.68
CA MET A 1 -8.86 4.64 -13.61
C MET A 1 -7.99 3.56 -14.24
N GLU A 2 -6.81 3.24 -13.68
CA GLU A 2 -5.83 2.31 -14.27
C GLU A 2 -5.35 1.26 -13.24
N TYR A 3 -5.28 -0.01 -13.66
CA TYR A 3 -4.59 -1.07 -12.92
C TYR A 3 -3.08 -0.96 -13.15
N ILE A 4 -2.29 -0.99 -12.09
CA ILE A 4 -0.83 -0.90 -12.15
C ILE A 4 -0.24 -2.23 -11.72
N ASP A 5 0.92 -2.58 -12.29
CA ASP A 5 1.75 -3.68 -11.83
C ASP A 5 1.87 -3.70 -10.28
N PRO A 6 1.45 -4.81 -9.64
CA PRO A 6 1.47 -4.94 -8.18
C PRO A 6 2.87 -5.03 -7.59
N ILE A 7 3.91 -5.23 -8.40
CA ILE A 7 5.29 -5.33 -7.93
C ILE A 7 5.78 -3.95 -7.44
N LEU A 8 6.15 -3.89 -6.16
CA LEU A 8 6.75 -2.70 -5.53
C LEU A 8 8.28 -2.67 -5.70
N GLY A 9 8.68 -2.23 -6.88
CA GLY A 9 10.04 -1.79 -7.20
C GLY A 9 10.74 -2.66 -8.22
N ILE A 10 11.67 -2.04 -8.94
CA ILE A 10 12.74 -2.75 -9.65
C ILE A 10 13.87 -2.93 -8.63
N VAL A 11 14.31 -4.18 -8.44
CA VAL A 11 15.31 -4.58 -7.45
C VAL A 11 16.61 -3.81 -7.72
N ASN A 12 16.92 -2.78 -6.91
CA ASN A 12 18.16 -2.00 -7.05
C ASN A 12 19.24 -2.42 -6.03
N ALA A 13 18.89 -3.23 -5.03
CA ALA A 13 19.82 -3.82 -4.07
C ALA A 13 19.39 -5.28 -3.83
N VAL A 14 20.36 -6.20 -3.81
CA VAL A 14 20.13 -7.66 -3.73
C VAL A 14 19.40 -8.06 -2.44
N ASP A 15 19.46 -7.23 -1.39
CA ASP A 15 18.92 -7.52 -0.06
C ASP A 15 17.58 -6.81 0.24
N ASP A 16 17.01 -6.08 -0.73
CA ASP A 16 15.79 -5.31 -0.50
C ASP A 16 14.54 -6.21 -0.47
N LYS A 17 13.70 -6.06 0.55
CA LYS A 17 12.44 -6.81 0.64
C LYS A 17 11.51 -6.42 -0.52
N THR A 18 11.24 -7.37 -1.40
CA THR A 18 10.26 -7.20 -2.47
C THR A 18 8.85 -7.26 -1.88
N GLY A 19 8.03 -6.26 -2.22
CA GLY A 19 6.60 -6.26 -1.92
C GLY A 19 5.81 -6.57 -3.18
N ILE A 20 4.87 -7.49 -3.11
CA ILE A 20 3.88 -7.74 -4.16
C ILE A 20 2.53 -7.45 -3.54
N LEU A 21 1.81 -6.51 -4.14
CA LEU A 21 0.47 -6.11 -3.70
C LEU A 21 -0.58 -7.05 -4.29
N ASP A 22 -1.72 -7.21 -3.62
CA ASP A 22 -2.83 -7.98 -4.22
C ASP A 22 -3.44 -7.17 -5.37
N VAL A 23 -3.77 -5.89 -5.12
CA VAL A 23 -4.28 -4.98 -6.14
C VAL A 23 -3.70 -3.59 -5.98
N ARG A 24 -3.16 -3.05 -7.08
CA ARG A 24 -2.66 -1.69 -7.16
C ARG A 24 -3.39 -0.91 -8.24
N VAL A 25 -3.95 0.23 -7.85
CA VAL A 25 -4.75 1.08 -8.74
C VAL A 25 -4.26 2.52 -8.66
N LYS A 26 -4.35 3.22 -9.79
CA LYS A 26 -4.24 4.67 -9.85
C LYS A 26 -5.51 5.26 -10.43
N THR A 27 -6.07 6.21 -9.71
CA THR A 27 -7.26 6.97 -10.14
C THR A 27 -6.86 8.07 -11.12
N GLU A 28 -7.86 8.69 -11.75
CA GLU A 28 -7.64 9.76 -12.74
C GLU A 28 -7.01 11.03 -12.14
N ASP A 29 -7.28 11.32 -10.86
CA ASP A 29 -6.66 12.46 -10.17
C ASP A 29 -5.20 12.19 -9.71
N GLY A 30 -4.73 10.96 -9.92
CA GLY A 30 -3.41 10.48 -9.56
C GLY A 30 -3.32 9.84 -8.18
N THR A 31 -4.42 9.73 -7.42
CA THR A 31 -4.45 9.00 -6.15
C THR A 31 -4.08 7.54 -6.36
N HIS A 32 -3.14 7.06 -5.54
CA HIS A 32 -2.70 5.68 -5.50
C HIS A 32 -3.52 4.89 -4.47
N ILE A 33 -4.03 3.74 -4.87
CA ILE A 33 -4.81 2.85 -4.01
C ILE A 33 -4.14 1.48 -3.98
N ASN A 34 -3.87 1.00 -2.77
CA ASN A 34 -3.47 -0.37 -2.49
C ASN A 34 -4.64 -1.12 -1.85
N VAL A 35 -4.95 -2.33 -2.32
CA VAL A 35 -5.92 -3.22 -1.66
C VAL A 35 -5.21 -4.51 -1.27
N GLU A 36 -5.42 -4.92 -0.04
CA GLU A 36 -4.82 -6.13 0.56
C GLU A 36 -5.91 -6.98 1.20
N ILE A 37 -5.85 -8.29 0.98
CA ILE A 37 -6.84 -9.25 1.49
C ILE A 37 -6.15 -10.29 2.37
N GLN A 38 -6.61 -10.44 3.61
CA GLN A 38 -6.07 -11.44 4.54
C GLN A 38 -7.18 -12.29 5.15
N LEU A 39 -7.17 -13.58 4.81
CA LEU A 39 -8.13 -14.56 5.34
C LEU A 39 -7.74 -15.11 6.72
N LEU A 40 -6.43 -15.14 7.02
CA LEU A 40 -5.87 -15.61 8.27
C LEU A 40 -5.06 -14.49 8.92
N ASN A 41 -5.12 -14.40 10.24
CA ASN A 41 -4.33 -13.44 10.98
C ASN A 41 -2.85 -13.88 11.03
N GLN A 42 -1.99 -13.16 10.32
CA GLN A 42 -0.55 -13.38 10.29
C GLN A 42 0.21 -12.55 11.33
N TYR A 43 -0.50 -11.77 12.16
CA TYR A 43 0.04 -10.92 13.22
C TYR A 43 1.11 -9.90 12.75
N ASN A 44 1.10 -9.55 11.47
CA ASN A 44 2.05 -8.61 10.84
C ASN A 44 1.35 -7.60 9.92
N MET A 45 0.02 -7.49 10.02
CA MET A 45 -0.80 -6.73 9.07
C MET A 45 -0.47 -5.23 9.10
N VAL A 46 -0.24 -4.67 10.29
CA VAL A 46 0.13 -3.25 10.43
C VAL A 46 1.50 -2.97 9.84
N GLU A 47 2.51 -3.80 10.15
CA GLU A 47 3.86 -3.65 9.62
C GLU A 47 3.87 -3.77 8.09
N ARG A 48 3.14 -4.75 7.54
CA ARG A 48 3.02 -4.96 6.10
C ARG A 48 2.28 -3.80 5.42
N THR A 49 1.15 -3.36 5.97
CA THR A 49 0.38 -2.22 5.49
C THR A 49 1.22 -0.95 5.45
N LEU A 50 1.92 -0.64 6.54
CA LEU A 50 2.75 0.55 6.64
C LEU A 50 3.95 0.48 5.69
N PHE A 51 4.58 -0.69 5.57
CA PHE A 51 5.69 -0.91 4.65
C PHE A 51 5.26 -0.68 3.20
N TYR A 52 4.13 -1.24 2.76
CA TYR A 52 3.62 -1.04 1.41
C TYR A 52 3.15 0.39 1.15
N TRP A 53 2.42 0.99 2.09
CA TRP A 53 1.98 2.38 1.99
C TRP A 53 3.16 3.36 1.88
N SER A 54 4.19 3.17 2.69
CA SER A 54 5.38 4.04 2.68
C SER A 54 6.19 3.87 1.39
N ARG A 55 6.36 2.63 0.91
CA ARG A 55 7.04 2.35 -0.36
C ARG A 55 6.29 2.94 -1.56
N LEU A 56 4.96 2.81 -1.60
CA LEU A 56 4.12 3.45 -2.62
C LEU A 56 4.26 4.97 -2.58
N SER A 57 4.11 5.58 -1.40
CA SER A 57 4.18 7.04 -1.25
C SER A 57 5.55 7.57 -1.63
N ASN A 58 6.63 6.91 -1.20
CA ASN A 58 8.00 7.30 -1.55
C ASN A 58 8.30 7.11 -3.04
N SER A 59 7.75 6.07 -3.68
CA SER A 59 7.99 5.79 -5.11
C SER A 59 7.46 6.86 -6.07
N GLN A 60 6.55 7.72 -5.60
CA GLN A 60 5.98 8.80 -6.42
C GLN A 60 6.99 9.92 -6.69
N LEU A 61 8.01 10.07 -5.83
CA LEU A 61 8.97 11.15 -5.92
C LEU A 61 10.37 10.63 -6.25
N LYS A 62 11.09 11.41 -7.07
CA LYS A 62 12.52 11.28 -7.32
C LYS A 62 13.30 12.35 -6.55
N LYS A 63 14.60 12.11 -6.38
CA LYS A 63 15.52 13.07 -5.74
C LYS A 63 15.37 14.46 -6.34
N GLY A 64 15.19 15.47 -5.48
CA GLY A 64 15.04 16.88 -5.88
C GLY A 64 13.62 17.32 -6.22
N GLN A 65 12.63 16.43 -6.25
CA GLN A 65 11.23 16.81 -6.45
C GLN A 65 10.61 17.40 -5.18
N ASN A 66 9.66 18.32 -5.36
CA ASN A 66 8.96 18.97 -4.25
C ASN A 66 7.91 18.01 -3.64
N TYR A 67 7.86 17.93 -2.31
CA TYR A 67 6.88 17.11 -1.58
C TYR A 67 5.42 17.49 -1.87
N ARG A 68 5.14 18.73 -2.31
CA ARG A 68 3.79 19.15 -2.74
C ARG A 68 3.27 18.37 -3.96
N ASN A 69 4.14 17.66 -4.68
CA ASN A 69 3.75 16.84 -5.82
C ASN A 69 3.23 15.45 -5.41
N LEU A 70 3.34 15.08 -4.13
CA LEU A 70 2.81 13.82 -3.62
C LEU A 70 1.30 13.75 -3.86
N LYS A 71 0.88 12.71 -4.54
CA LYS A 71 -0.52 12.34 -4.66
C LYS A 71 -0.91 11.50 -3.45
N ARG A 72 -2.19 11.57 -3.11
CA ARG A 72 -2.76 10.81 -2.00
C ARG A 72 -2.48 9.31 -2.21
N THR A 73 -2.12 8.62 -1.12
CA THR A 73 -1.99 7.17 -1.08
C THR A 73 -3.00 6.61 -0.07
N ILE A 74 -3.87 5.73 -0.53
CA ILE A 74 -4.90 5.06 0.27
C ILE A 74 -4.56 3.57 0.33
N THR A 75 -4.63 2.98 1.51
CA THR A 75 -4.59 1.51 1.67
C THR A 75 -5.92 1.02 2.20
N ILE A 76 -6.47 -0.01 1.56
CA ILE A 76 -7.69 -0.71 1.96
C ILE A 76 -7.28 -2.12 2.39
N ASN A 77 -7.49 -2.44 3.66
CA ASN A 77 -7.26 -3.78 4.20
C ASN A 77 -8.60 -4.48 4.38
N ILE A 78 -8.77 -5.63 3.73
CA ILE A 78 -9.95 -6.49 3.83
C ILE A 78 -9.56 -7.73 4.64
N LEU A 79 -10.12 -7.87 5.84
CA LEU A 79 -9.72 -8.88 6.81
C LEU A 79 -10.90 -9.81 7.14
N ASN A 80 -10.63 -11.11 7.26
CA ASN A 80 -11.60 -12.11 7.74
C ASN A 80 -11.41 -12.41 9.24
N PHE A 81 -10.88 -11.44 9.99
CA PHE A 81 -10.67 -11.54 11.42
C PHE A 81 -10.83 -10.15 12.05
N ASP A 82 -11.25 -10.13 13.31
CA ASP A 82 -11.33 -8.90 14.08
C ASP A 82 -9.91 -8.38 14.33
N TYR A 83 -9.66 -7.14 13.93
CA TYR A 83 -8.35 -6.50 14.12
C TYR A 83 -8.40 -5.26 15.00
N ILE A 84 -9.50 -4.51 14.92
CA ILE A 84 -9.74 -3.33 15.76
C ILE A 84 -10.87 -3.69 16.71
N ASP A 85 -10.63 -3.48 18.00
CA ASP A 85 -11.67 -3.56 19.02
C ASP A 85 -12.48 -2.26 18.99
N ILE A 86 -13.43 -2.18 18.05
CA ILE A 86 -14.41 -1.09 18.00
C ILE A 86 -15.72 -1.58 18.58
N GLU A 87 -16.35 -0.73 19.41
CA GLU A 87 -17.77 -0.90 19.73
C GLU A 87 -18.54 -0.99 18.42
N LYS A 88 -19.23 -2.11 18.23
CA LYS A 88 -20.05 -2.34 17.05
C LYS A 88 -21.20 -1.33 17.08
N PHE A 89 -21.16 -0.37 16.17
CA PHE A 89 -22.31 0.49 15.90
C PHE A 89 -23.37 -0.37 15.20
N TYR A 90 -24.39 -0.78 15.96
CA TYR A 90 -25.59 -1.43 15.46
C TYR A 90 -26.67 -0.40 15.11
#